data_AF-A0A7S2GXG5-F1
#
_entry.id   AF-A0A7S2GXG5-F1
#
_cell.length_a   1.000
_cell.length_b   1.000
_cell.length_c   1.000
_cell.angle_alpha   90.00
_cell.angle_beta   90.00
_cell.angle_gamma   90.00
#
_symmetry.space_group_name_H-M   'P 1'
#
loop_
_entity.id
_entity.type
_entity.pdbx_description
1 polymer ?
#
loop_
_entity_poly.entity_id
_entity_poly.type
_entity_poly.pdbx_seq_one_letter_code
_entity_poly.pdbx_strand_id
1 'polypeptide(L)'
;MNFPVFMEHLYGMGVRLTPDHRLAAVEAHPEQGPSAKRATLRNVFANMSLERDVDQVVVEYGTTPCDDLYHELVPMSKNKGAVDWSHVHDPARLFPEQSSEGEFVLFRAGDCVASRNIHAAIYDSLRLMKDL
;
A
#
# COMPACT_ATOMS: atom_id res chain seq x y z
N MET A 1 11.32 -5.81 -5.37
CA MET A 1 10.86 -7.20 -5.51
C MET A 1 11.72 -7.89 -6.57
N ASN A 2 12.25 -9.08 -6.30
CA ASN A 2 13.09 -9.79 -7.28
C ASN A 2 12.20 -10.55 -8.27
N PHE A 3 11.69 -9.85 -9.27
CA PHE A 3 10.66 -10.32 -10.20
C PHE A 3 10.97 -11.68 -10.89
N PRO A 4 12.20 -11.96 -11.37
CA PRO A 4 12.52 -13.24 -12.01
C PRO A 4 12.30 -14.48 -11.13
N VAL A 5 12.70 -14.44 -9.86
CA VAL A 5 12.59 -15.59 -8.95
C VAL A 5 11.12 -15.94 -8.68
N PHE A 6 10.26 -14.93 -8.52
CA PHE A 6 8.83 -15.14 -8.35
C PHE A 6 8.20 -15.76 -9.60
N MET A 7 8.54 -15.25 -10.78
CA MET A 7 8.00 -15.80 -12.03
C MET A 7 8.44 -17.25 -12.25
N GLU A 8 9.70 -17.57 -11.97
CA GLU A 8 10.22 -18.95 -12.04
C GLU A 8 9.39 -19.90 -11.17
N HIS A 9 9.12 -19.53 -9.91
CA HIS A 9 8.32 -20.35 -9.00
C HIS A 9 6.86 -20.49 -9.46
N LEU A 10 6.23 -19.41 -9.89
CA LEU A 10 4.83 -19.44 -10.35
C LEU A 10 4.67 -20.34 -11.59
N TYR A 11 5.58 -20.22 -12.56
CA TYR A 11 5.57 -21.08 -13.74
C TYR A 11 5.90 -22.54 -13.38
N GLY A 12 6.86 -22.77 -12.49
CA GLY A 12 7.23 -24.11 -12.01
C GLY A 12 6.08 -24.84 -11.30
N MET A 13 5.15 -24.10 -10.67
CA MET A 13 3.94 -24.64 -10.04
C MET A 13 2.72 -24.72 -10.97
N GLY A 14 2.87 -24.34 -12.25
CA GLY A 14 1.75 -24.36 -13.21
C GLY A 14 0.69 -23.29 -12.98
N VAL A 15 1.04 -22.17 -12.34
CA VAL A 15 0.10 -21.06 -12.11
C VAL A 15 -0.34 -20.43 -13.43
N ARG A 16 -1.65 -20.30 -13.63
CA ARG A 16 -2.22 -19.63 -14.81
C ARG A 16 -2.20 -18.11 -14.64
N LEU A 17 -1.16 -17.46 -15.14
CA LEU A 17 -1.10 -16.01 -15.26
C LEU A 17 -2.09 -15.51 -16.33
N THR A 18 -2.79 -14.42 -16.04
CA THR A 18 -3.75 -13.78 -16.95
C THR A 18 -3.45 -12.27 -17.00
N PRO A 19 -2.31 -11.87 -17.61
CA PRO A 19 -1.92 -10.46 -17.72
C PRO A 19 -2.92 -9.70 -18.60
N ASP A 20 -2.86 -8.37 -18.55
CA ASP A 20 -3.71 -7.46 -19.34
C ASP A 20 -5.21 -7.57 -19.08
N HIS A 21 -5.61 -8.24 -18.00
CA HIS A 21 -7.00 -8.34 -17.57
C HIS A 21 -7.19 -7.71 -16.20
N ARG A 22 -8.36 -7.11 -15.98
CA ARG A 22 -8.82 -6.64 -14.67
C ARG A 22 -10.05 -7.44 -14.25
N LEU A 23 -10.20 -7.62 -12.93
CA LEU A 23 -11.41 -8.19 -12.36
C LEU A 23 -12.56 -7.20 -12.53
N ALA A 24 -13.60 -7.61 -13.28
CA ALA A 24 -14.76 -6.79 -13.59
C ALA A 24 -15.97 -7.13 -12.72
N ALA A 25 -16.15 -8.42 -12.39
CA ALA A 25 -17.24 -8.88 -11.52
C ALA A 25 -16.85 -10.18 -10.81
N VAL A 26 -17.47 -10.41 -9.65
CA VAL A 26 -17.45 -11.69 -8.93
C VAL A 26 -18.86 -11.99 -8.50
N GLU A 27 -19.39 -13.14 -8.92
CA GLU A 27 -20.76 -13.56 -8.66
C GLU A 27 -20.76 -14.93 -7.99
N ALA A 28 -21.73 -15.18 -7.10
CA ALA A 28 -21.92 -16.52 -6.56
C ALA A 28 -22.39 -17.46 -7.69
N HIS A 29 -21.85 -18.67 -7.74
CA HIS A 29 -22.13 -19.63 -8.81
C HIS A 29 -22.54 -21.00 -8.24
N PRO A 30 -23.67 -21.06 -7.48
CA PRO A 30 -24.04 -22.21 -6.66
C PRO A 30 -24.31 -23.49 -7.46
N GLU A 31 -24.61 -23.37 -8.76
CA GLU A 31 -24.79 -24.51 -9.66
C GLU A 31 -23.51 -25.38 -9.80
N GLN A 32 -22.32 -24.81 -9.54
CA GLN A 32 -21.04 -25.52 -9.55
C GLN A 32 -20.57 -25.96 -8.16
N GLY A 33 -21.30 -25.57 -7.11
CA GLY A 33 -20.99 -25.91 -5.72
C GLY A 33 -21.29 -24.77 -4.74
N PRO A 34 -21.41 -25.06 -3.44
CA PRO A 34 -21.86 -24.09 -2.44
C PRO A 34 -20.91 -22.90 -2.22
N SER A 35 -19.60 -23.10 -2.43
CA SER A 35 -18.57 -22.05 -2.35
C SER A 35 -18.28 -21.36 -3.67
N ALA A 36 -18.72 -21.96 -4.78
CA ALA A 36 -18.28 -21.60 -6.11
C ALA A 36 -18.66 -20.15 -6.47
N LYS A 37 -17.75 -19.49 -7.18
CA LYS A 37 -17.86 -18.11 -7.65
C LYS A 37 -17.45 -18.07 -9.10
N ARG A 38 -18.11 -17.21 -9.87
CA ARG A 38 -17.71 -16.86 -11.23
C ARG A 38 -17.02 -15.51 -11.20
N ALA A 39 -15.76 -15.48 -11.58
CA ALA A 39 -14.98 -14.26 -11.74
C ALA A 39 -14.93 -13.87 -13.23
N THR A 40 -15.36 -12.65 -13.54
CA THR A 40 -15.29 -12.09 -14.90
C THR A 40 -14.04 -11.21 -14.99
N LEU A 41 -13.12 -11.60 -15.86
CA LEU A 41 -11.86 -10.90 -16.12
C LEU A 41 -11.96 -10.21 -17.48
N ARG A 42 -11.86 -8.89 -17.52
CA ARG A 42 -11.98 -8.08 -18.75
C ARG A 42 -10.60 -7.62 -19.22
N ASN A 43 -10.30 -7.83 -20.50
CA ASN A 43 -9.06 -7.34 -21.08
C ASN A 43 -9.05 -5.80 -21.09
N VAL A 44 -7.92 -5.19 -20.76
CA VAL A 44 -7.80 -3.72 -20.65
C VAL A 44 -7.58 -3.04 -22.00
N PHE A 45 -7.16 -3.78 -23.03
CA PHE A 45 -6.86 -3.26 -24.37
C PHE A 45 -7.94 -3.65 -25.39
N ALA A 46 -8.69 -4.72 -25.13
CA ALA A 46 -9.73 -5.24 -26.00
C ALA A 46 -11.05 -5.38 -25.24
N ASN A 47 -12.17 -5.29 -25.94
CA ASN A 47 -13.49 -5.52 -25.34
C ASN A 47 -13.82 -7.02 -25.21
N MET A 48 -12.85 -7.80 -24.73
CA MET A 48 -12.96 -9.23 -24.50
C MET A 48 -13.03 -9.51 -23.00
N SER A 49 -13.85 -10.48 -22.63
CA SER A 49 -13.95 -10.98 -21.26
C SER A 49 -13.75 -12.49 -21.24
N LEU A 50 -13.24 -12.98 -20.12
CA LEU A 50 -13.16 -14.39 -19.81
C LEU A 50 -13.78 -14.64 -18.44
N GLU A 51 -14.46 -15.75 -18.30
CA GLU A 51 -15.05 -16.19 -17.04
C GLU A 51 -14.19 -17.29 -16.43
N ARG A 52 -14.12 -17.32 -15.11
CA ARG A 52 -13.42 -18.36 -14.37
C ARG A 52 -14.20 -18.74 -13.12
N ASP A 53 -14.56 -20.01 -13.04
CA ASP A 53 -15.17 -20.57 -11.84
C ASP A 53 -14.09 -20.94 -10.83
N VAL A 54 -14.22 -20.43 -9.61
CA VAL A 54 -13.27 -20.60 -8.49
C VAL A 54 -14.02 -20.69 -7.17
N ASP A 55 -13.44 -21.34 -6.16
CA ASP A 55 -14.02 -21.32 -4.80
C ASP A 55 -13.75 -20.01 -4.05
N GLN A 56 -12.63 -19.34 -4.38
CA GLN A 56 -12.20 -18.13 -3.70
C GLN A 56 -11.58 -17.12 -4.67
N VAL A 57 -11.85 -15.85 -4.40
CA VAL A 57 -11.17 -14.72 -5.04
C VAL A 57 -10.43 -13.96 -3.93
N VAL A 58 -9.12 -13.82 -4.09
CA VAL A 58 -8.28 -12.98 -3.22
C VAL A 58 -7.86 -11.77 -4.04
N VAL A 59 -8.12 -10.57 -3.52
CA VAL A 59 -7.81 -9.30 -4.20
C VAL A 59 -6.68 -8.61 -3.48
N GLU A 60 -5.56 -8.43 -4.18
CA GLU A 60 -4.48 -7.53 -3.79
C GLU A 60 -4.47 -6.37 -4.80
N TYR A 61 -4.94 -5.19 -4.38
CA TYR A 61 -5.06 -4.00 -5.25
C TYR A 61 -4.40 -2.78 -4.60
N GLY A 62 -3.16 -2.96 -4.13
CA GLY A 62 -2.43 -1.95 -3.39
C GLY A 62 -3.02 -1.67 -2.00
N THR A 63 -2.49 -0.64 -1.37
CA THR A 63 -2.85 -0.22 -0.02
C THR A 63 -3.14 1.27 0.00
N THR A 64 -4.22 1.68 0.64
CA THR A 64 -4.48 3.08 0.94
C THR A 64 -3.87 3.42 2.31
N PRO A 65 -3.14 4.52 2.46
CA PRO A 65 -2.69 5.00 3.77
C PRO A 65 -3.86 5.17 4.73
N CYS A 66 -3.70 4.73 5.98
CA CYS A 66 -4.63 5.04 7.07
C CYS A 66 -4.13 6.32 7.77
N ASP A 67 -4.48 7.49 7.24
CA ASP A 67 -3.91 8.78 7.65
C ASP A 67 -4.92 9.77 8.27
N ASP A 68 -6.17 9.34 8.52
CA ASP A 68 -7.22 10.18 9.13
C ASP A 68 -6.76 10.79 10.46
N LEU A 69 -6.28 9.95 11.39
CA LEU A 69 -5.77 10.42 12.69
C LEU A 69 -4.58 11.39 12.52
N TYR A 70 -3.74 11.19 11.52
CA TYR A 70 -2.64 12.12 11.27
C TYR A 70 -3.18 13.50 10.91
N HIS A 71 -4.16 13.58 10.00
CA HIS A 71 -4.75 14.86 9.58
C HIS A 71 -5.52 15.54 10.71
N GLU A 72 -6.19 14.78 11.58
CA GLU A 72 -6.82 15.31 12.79
C GLU A 72 -5.81 15.94 13.77
N LEU A 73 -4.61 15.36 13.87
CA LEU A 73 -3.56 15.83 14.78
C LEU A 73 -2.71 16.97 14.20
N VAL A 74 -2.67 17.16 12.87
CA VAL A 74 -1.87 18.21 12.21
C VAL A 74 -2.10 19.61 12.83
N PRO A 75 -3.34 20.09 13.02
CA PRO A 75 -3.58 21.40 13.62
C PRO A 75 -3.10 21.53 15.06
N MET A 76 -2.98 20.42 15.81
CA MET A 76 -2.55 20.41 17.21
C MET A 76 -1.02 20.25 17.37
N SER A 77 -0.32 19.88 16.30
CA SER A 77 1.12 19.70 16.30
C SER A 77 1.89 21.03 16.23
N LYS A 78 3.09 21.05 16.82
CA LYS A 78 4.05 22.17 16.75
C LYS A 78 4.48 22.43 15.33
N ASN A 79 4.72 21.37 14.55
CA ASN A 79 5.24 21.45 13.20
C ASN A 79 4.18 21.48 12.11
N LYS A 80 2.89 21.43 12.46
CA LYS A 80 1.79 21.42 11.47
C LYS A 80 1.98 20.35 10.38
N GLY A 81 2.61 19.23 10.74
CA GLY A 81 2.95 18.15 9.82
C GLY A 81 4.14 18.41 8.86
N ALA A 82 4.83 19.55 8.97
CA ALA A 82 6.01 19.88 8.18
C ALA A 82 7.24 19.08 8.63
N VAL A 83 7.91 18.43 7.68
CA VAL A 83 9.17 17.70 7.89
C VAL A 83 10.14 18.08 6.77
N ASP A 84 11.30 18.61 7.14
CA ASP A 84 12.36 18.95 6.19
C ASP A 84 13.38 17.81 6.07
N TRP A 85 13.12 16.90 5.14
CA TRP A 85 13.98 15.75 4.87
C TRP A 85 15.38 16.11 4.36
N SER A 86 15.62 17.36 3.92
CA SER A 86 16.97 17.80 3.55
C SER A 86 17.88 17.98 4.78
N HIS A 87 17.27 18.12 5.96
CA HIS A 87 17.95 18.29 7.25
C HIS A 87 17.78 17.08 8.17
N VAL A 88 17.65 15.86 7.61
CA VAL A 88 17.46 14.62 8.38
C VAL A 88 18.55 14.29 9.41
N HIS A 89 19.69 14.98 9.37
CA HIS A 89 20.80 14.83 10.31
C HIS A 89 20.80 15.86 11.44
N ASP A 90 19.90 16.85 11.40
CA ASP A 90 19.80 17.93 12.37
C ASP A 90 18.35 17.98 12.92
N PRO A 91 18.09 17.36 14.09
CA PRO A 91 16.76 17.33 14.71
C PRO A 91 16.13 18.72 14.91
N ALA A 92 16.94 19.75 15.14
CA ALA A 92 16.45 21.12 15.33
C ALA A 92 15.95 21.76 14.03
N ARG A 93 16.42 21.29 12.88
CA ARG A 93 16.02 21.77 11.54
C ARG A 93 15.06 20.84 10.83
N LEU A 94 15.00 19.58 11.24
CA LEU A 94 14.10 18.58 10.68
C LEU A 94 12.62 18.97 10.83
N PHE A 95 12.29 19.74 11.87
CA PHE A 95 10.94 20.27 12.13
C PHE A 95 10.95 21.81 12.10
N PRO A 96 10.88 22.42 10.91
CA PRO A 96 11.15 23.85 10.70
C PRO A 96 10.04 24.77 11.23
N GLU A 97 8.79 24.29 11.28
CA GLU A 97 7.70 25.00 11.91
C GLU A 97 7.61 24.58 13.39
N GLN A 98 7.61 25.56 14.29
CA GLN A 98 7.37 25.33 15.71
C GLN A 98 6.39 26.39 16.20
N SER A 99 5.10 26.12 15.99
CA SER A 99 4.03 26.88 16.63
C SER A 99 4.20 26.83 18.14
N SER A 100 4.05 27.98 18.80
CA SER A 100 4.03 28.08 20.26
C SER A 100 2.81 27.43 20.91
N GLU A 101 1.79 27.07 20.12
CA GLU A 101 0.52 26.51 20.60
C GLU A 101 0.44 24.99 20.50
N GLY A 102 1.37 24.34 19.79
CA GLY A 102 1.36 22.88 19.64
C GLY A 102 1.98 22.16 20.84
N GLU A 103 1.47 20.97 21.17
CA GLU A 103 1.97 20.18 22.32
C GLU A 103 3.03 19.14 21.92
N PHE A 104 2.99 18.67 20.68
CA PHE A 104 3.82 17.58 20.17
C PHE A 104 4.35 17.84 18.76
N VAL A 105 5.41 17.15 18.36
CA VAL A 105 5.87 17.08 16.97
C VAL A 105 5.24 15.87 16.30
N LEU A 106 4.79 16.02 15.05
CA LEU A 106 4.06 15.00 14.31
C LEU A 106 4.75 14.69 12.98
N PHE A 107 4.93 13.40 12.67
CA PHE A 107 5.47 12.94 11.40
C PHE A 107 4.86 11.57 11.01
N ARG A 108 5.00 11.20 9.74
CA ARG A 108 4.59 9.89 9.21
C ARG A 108 5.84 9.08 8.85
N ALA A 109 5.74 7.76 8.94
CA ALA A 109 6.78 6.83 8.49
C ALA A 109 6.15 5.60 7.82
N GLY A 110 6.93 4.91 6.98
CA GLY A 110 6.51 3.66 6.34
C GLY A 110 5.35 3.84 5.36
N ASP A 111 4.38 2.92 5.40
CA ASP A 111 3.29 2.86 4.42
C ASP A 111 2.37 4.09 4.45
N CYS A 112 2.36 4.85 5.55
CA CYS A 112 1.66 6.13 5.64
C CYS A 112 2.35 7.27 4.84
N VAL A 113 3.59 7.06 4.38
CA VAL A 113 4.34 7.97 3.51
C VAL A 113 4.41 7.41 2.10
N ALA A 114 4.84 6.16 1.97
CA ALA A 114 4.86 5.44 0.71
C ALA A 114 4.87 3.93 0.99
N SER A 115 3.88 3.21 0.45
CA SER A 115 3.79 1.74 0.52
C SER A 115 4.90 1.09 -0.31
N ARG A 116 6.09 0.98 0.28
CA ARG A 116 7.31 0.45 -0.37
C ARG A 116 7.62 -0.95 0.14
N ASN A 117 8.64 -1.08 0.98
CA ASN A 117 9.06 -2.33 1.58
C ASN A 117 9.44 -2.10 3.04
N ILE A 118 9.49 -3.19 3.80
CA ILE A 118 9.77 -3.15 5.24
C ILE A 118 11.11 -2.47 5.58
N HIS A 119 12.14 -2.61 4.74
CA HIS A 119 13.43 -1.96 4.98
C HIS A 119 13.32 -0.44 4.86
N ALA A 120 12.54 0.07 3.91
CA ALA A 120 12.28 1.50 3.79
C ALA A 120 11.52 2.02 5.01
N ALA A 121 10.47 1.32 5.45
CA ALA A 121 9.72 1.71 6.64
C ALA A 121 10.57 1.74 7.91
N ILE A 122 11.43 0.73 8.11
CA ILE A 122 12.39 0.70 9.23
C ILE A 122 13.37 1.87 9.12
N TYR A 123 13.89 2.12 7.92
CA TYR A 123 14.89 3.17 7.70
C TYR A 123 14.33 4.57 7.92
N ASP A 124 13.09 4.83 7.47
CA ASP A 124 12.39 6.10 7.71
C ASP A 124 12.25 6.35 9.22
N SER A 125 11.76 5.35 9.97
CA SER A 125 11.60 5.45 11.43
C SER A 125 12.92 5.63 12.15
N LEU A 126 13.98 4.89 11.77
CA LEU A 126 15.30 5.05 12.36
C LEU A 126 15.88 6.44 12.12
N ARG A 127 15.76 6.97 10.90
CA ARG A 127 16.23 8.32 10.58
C ARG A 127 15.53 9.41 11.38
N LEU A 128 14.24 9.23 11.64
CA LEU A 128 13.47 10.15 12.47
C LEU A 128 13.86 10.05 13.95
N MET A 129 14.06 8.84 14.48
CA MET A 129 14.20 8.60 15.92
C MET A 129 15.63 8.54 16.46
N LYS A 130 16.64 8.41 15.60
CA LYS A 130 18.02 8.13 16.04
C LYS A 130 18.61 9.22 16.94
N ASP A 131 18.29 10.49 16.65
CA ASP A 131 18.91 11.66 17.26
C ASP A 131 17.88 12.57 17.97
N LEU A 132 16.66 12.04 18.21
CA LEU A 132 15.57 12.71 18.94
C LEU A 132 15.66 12.53 20.47
#